data_AF-A0A167I3A4-F1
#
_entry.id   AF-A0A167I3A4-F1
#
_cell.length_a   1.000
_cell.length_b   1.000
_cell.length_c   1.000
_cell.angle_alpha   90.00
_cell.angle_beta   90.00
_cell.angle_gamma   90.00
#
_symmetry.space_group_name_H-M   'P 1'
#
loop_
_entity.id
_entity.type
_entity.pdbx_description
1 polymer ?
#
loop_
_entity_poly.entity_id
_entity_poly.type
_entity_poly.pdbx_seq_one_letter_code
_entity_poly.pdbx_strand_id
1 'polypeptide(L)'
;MLKTVILILLALPVLLLIAGQLGLLQGKRPADLGVRDGCLKGLSMTRNCVSSQARLHPEHPQAGYAAIDALKLRPSGAETSMADLVKVLQAMPGVKVVEHKPDYIYAQAQTRWLKFTDDVEFWVNPAAQTIDMRSASRLGKEDFAANRNRLEAVRAAYQQP
;
A
#
# COMPACT_ATOMS: atom_id res chain seq x y z
N MET A 1 38.01 19.45 -8.21
CA MET A 1 36.56 19.37 -8.45
C MET A 1 36.08 17.94 -8.75
N LEU A 2 36.63 17.23 -9.76
CA LEU A 2 36.18 15.87 -10.11
C LEU A 2 36.24 14.85 -8.94
N LYS A 3 37.32 14.84 -8.17
CA LYS A 3 37.46 13.96 -6.98
C LYS A 3 36.37 14.21 -5.93
N THR A 4 36.04 15.47 -5.66
CA THR A 4 34.99 15.86 -4.70
C THR A 4 33.61 15.44 -5.19
N VAL A 5 33.33 15.62 -6.49
CA VAL A 5 32.06 15.15 -7.09
C VAL A 5 31.94 13.64 -7.00
N ILE A 6 33.00 12.89 -7.29
CA ILE A 6 33.03 11.42 -7.15
C ILE A 6 32.78 11.00 -5.69
N LEU A 7 33.43 11.65 -4.73
CA LEU A 7 33.22 11.36 -3.30
C LEU A 7 31.77 11.62 -2.87
N ILE A 8 31.16 12.72 -3.33
CA ILE A 8 29.75 13.03 -3.04
C ILE A 8 28.83 11.98 -3.66
N LEU A 9 29.06 11.59 -4.92
CA LEU A 9 28.26 10.59 -5.62
C LEU A 9 28.34 9.21 -4.96
N LEU A 10 29.47 8.86 -4.35
CA LEU A 10 29.63 7.60 -3.61
C LEU A 10 29.06 7.69 -2.19
N ALA A 11 29.22 8.82 -1.50
CA ALA A 11 28.76 9.00 -0.13
C ALA A 11 27.23 9.13 -0.05
N LEU A 12 26.58 9.80 -1.01
CA LEU A 12 25.16 10.08 -0.95
C LEU A 12 24.27 8.81 -0.90
N PRO A 13 24.47 7.77 -1.74
CA PRO A 13 23.71 6.53 -1.64
C PRO A 13 23.89 5.82 -0.29
N VAL A 14 25.11 5.84 0.25
CA VAL A 14 25.42 5.25 1.56
C VAL A 14 24.71 6.00 2.68
N LEU A 15 24.72 7.33 2.64
CA LEU A 15 24.00 8.17 3.61
C LEU A 15 22.49 7.97 3.54
N LEU A 16 21.92 7.88 2.33
CA LEU A 16 20.49 7.58 2.15
C LEU A 16 20.13 6.19 2.69
N LEU A 17 20.99 5.19 2.46
CA LEU A 17 20.81 3.85 3.03
C LEU A 17 20.82 3.89 4.56
N ILE A 18 21.79 4.56 5.17
CA ILE A 18 21.86 4.73 6.64
C ILE A 18 20.61 5.44 7.15
N ALA A 19 20.22 6.57 6.55
CA ALA A 19 19.03 7.32 6.93
C ALA A 19 17.75 6.47 6.85
N GLY A 20 17.62 5.67 5.79
CA GLY A 20 16.52 4.74 5.62
C GLY A 20 16.50 3.66 6.71
N GLN A 21 17.64 3.04 7.01
CA GLN A 21 17.74 2.04 8.08
C GLN A 21 17.46 2.62 9.47
N LEU A 22 17.79 3.89 9.70
CA LEU A 22 17.42 4.63 10.93
C LEU A 22 15.95 5.07 10.95
N GLY A 23 15.17 4.77 9.91
CA GLY A 23 13.74 5.09 9.85
C GLY A 23 13.40 6.54 9.49
N LEU A 24 14.39 7.36 9.13
CA LEU A 24 14.19 8.78 8.80
C LEU A 24 13.36 8.98 7.52
N LEU A 25 13.19 7.92 6.71
CA LEU A 25 12.47 7.93 5.45
C LEU A 25 11.09 7.22 5.53
N GLN A 26 10.58 6.93 6.72
CA GLN A 26 9.28 6.24 6.87
C GLN A 26 8.08 7.14 6.57
N GLY A 27 8.19 8.44 6.84
CA GLY A 27 7.05 9.37 6.76
C GLY A 27 6.04 9.21 7.91
N LYS A 28 5.15 10.20 8.04
CA LYS A 28 4.12 10.20 9.08
C LYS A 28 2.89 9.43 8.62
N ARG A 29 2.31 8.61 9.51
CA ARG A 29 1.03 7.93 9.27
C ARG A 29 -0.07 8.99 9.07
N PRO A 30 -0.87 8.91 8.00
CA PRO A 30 -2.03 9.79 7.85
C PRO A 30 -3.07 9.57 8.95
N ALA A 31 -3.68 10.65 9.44
CA ALA A 31 -4.70 10.62 10.50
C ALA A 31 -6.10 10.22 9.98
N ASP A 32 -6.25 10.14 8.67
CA ASP A 32 -7.48 9.93 7.92
C ASP A 32 -7.56 8.55 7.24
N LEU A 33 -6.77 7.59 7.71
CA LEU A 33 -6.93 6.17 7.35
C LEU A 33 -8.22 5.59 7.95
N GLY A 34 -8.65 4.45 7.40
CA GLY A 34 -9.90 3.79 7.73
C GLY A 34 -11.01 4.08 6.72
N VAL A 35 -12.18 3.53 7.02
CA VAL A 35 -13.38 3.68 6.21
C VAL A 35 -14.15 4.90 6.68
N ARG A 36 -14.49 5.79 5.75
CA ARG A 36 -15.30 7.00 5.98
C ARG A 36 -16.35 7.08 4.88
N ASP A 37 -17.61 7.19 5.27
CA ASP A 37 -18.73 7.27 4.32
C ASP A 37 -18.74 6.13 3.29
N GLY A 38 -18.40 4.91 3.74
CA GLY A 38 -18.33 3.72 2.89
C GLY A 38 -17.16 3.71 1.90
N CYS A 39 -16.15 4.56 2.09
CA CYS A 39 -14.97 4.64 1.23
C CYS A 39 -13.68 4.50 2.05
N LEU A 40 -12.68 3.86 1.45
CA LEU A 40 -11.29 3.98 1.91
C LEU A 40 -10.80 5.40 1.66
N LYS A 41 -9.66 5.76 2.26
CA LYS A 41 -9.02 7.05 2.01
C LYS A 41 -8.85 7.30 0.50
N GLY A 42 -9.08 8.54 0.06
CA GLY A 42 -8.97 8.94 -1.35
C GLY A 42 -7.57 8.77 -1.96
N LEU A 43 -7.51 9.05 -3.27
CA LEU A 43 -6.28 9.00 -4.05
C LEU A 43 -5.28 10.07 -3.62
N SER A 44 -3.99 9.77 -3.81
CA SER A 44 -2.93 10.78 -3.68
C SER A 44 -2.84 11.59 -4.97
N MET A 45 -2.48 12.88 -4.88
CA MET A 45 -2.22 13.73 -6.05
C MET A 45 -1.00 13.27 -6.87
N THR A 46 -0.16 12.41 -6.30
CA THR A 46 1.05 11.90 -6.91
C THR A 46 0.90 10.43 -7.33
N ARG A 47 1.79 9.95 -8.19
CA ARG A 47 1.77 8.60 -8.76
C ARG A 47 2.31 7.55 -7.79
N ASN A 48 1.77 7.52 -6.58
CA ASN A 48 2.22 6.68 -5.47
C ASN A 48 1.03 6.07 -4.68
N CYS A 49 -0.13 5.96 -5.31
CA CYS A 49 -1.35 5.44 -4.71
C CYS A 49 -2.09 4.57 -5.72
N VAL A 50 -2.59 3.44 -5.25
CA VAL A 50 -3.42 2.49 -5.99
C VAL A 50 -4.63 2.14 -5.13
N SER A 51 -5.82 2.11 -5.71
CA SER A 51 -7.08 1.85 -5.01
C SER A 51 -8.11 1.19 -5.92
N SER A 52 -8.87 0.22 -5.40
CA SER A 52 -10.01 -0.35 -6.10
C SER A 52 -11.17 0.62 -6.27
N GLN A 53 -11.19 1.67 -5.45
CA GLN A 53 -12.17 2.75 -5.49
C GLN A 53 -11.73 3.93 -6.36
N ALA A 54 -10.62 3.82 -7.10
CA ALA A 54 -10.16 4.90 -8.00
C ALA A 54 -11.24 5.34 -9.01
N ARG A 55 -12.11 4.40 -9.43
CA ARG A 55 -13.25 4.67 -10.32
C ARG A 55 -14.29 5.66 -9.76
N LEU A 56 -14.31 5.88 -8.44
CA LEU A 56 -15.19 6.88 -7.80
C LEU A 56 -14.70 8.32 -8.03
N HIS A 57 -13.49 8.49 -8.57
CA HIS A 57 -12.88 9.79 -8.80
C HIS A 57 -12.38 9.92 -10.25
N PRO A 58 -13.26 9.86 -11.27
CA PRO A 58 -12.86 9.88 -12.67
C PRO A 58 -12.08 11.14 -13.08
N GLU A 59 -12.38 12.28 -12.44
CA GLU A 59 -11.72 13.57 -12.69
C GLU A 59 -10.33 13.68 -12.04
N HIS A 60 -9.94 12.71 -11.20
CA HIS A 60 -8.68 12.79 -10.47
C HIS A 60 -7.51 12.53 -11.44
N PRO A 61 -6.44 13.36 -11.46
CA PRO A 61 -5.33 13.24 -12.43
C PRO A 61 -4.64 11.87 -12.42
N GLN A 62 -4.64 11.19 -11.28
CA GLN A 62 -4.05 9.86 -11.10
C GLN A 62 -5.05 8.70 -11.24
N ALA A 63 -6.33 8.93 -11.54
CA ALA A 63 -7.36 7.89 -11.52
C ALA A 63 -7.01 6.68 -12.41
N GLY A 64 -6.54 6.93 -13.64
CA GLY A 64 -6.12 5.88 -14.56
C GLY A 64 -4.95 5.03 -14.03
N TYR A 65 -3.94 5.67 -13.43
CA TYR A 65 -2.83 4.93 -12.82
C TYR A 65 -3.22 4.23 -11.52
N ALA A 66 -4.12 4.80 -10.73
CA ALA A 66 -4.45 4.29 -9.41
C ALA A 66 -5.42 3.11 -9.46
N ALA A 67 -6.11 2.86 -10.57
CA ALA A 67 -7.14 1.83 -10.65
C ALA A 67 -6.59 0.40 -10.51
N ILE A 68 -7.22 -0.39 -9.66
CA ILE A 68 -7.01 -1.84 -9.55
C ILE A 68 -8.35 -2.52 -9.28
N ASP A 69 -8.46 -3.82 -9.55
CA ASP A 69 -9.67 -4.56 -9.22
C ASP A 69 -9.74 -4.87 -7.71
N ALA A 70 -10.95 -4.92 -7.15
CA ALA A 70 -11.21 -5.41 -5.79
C ALA A 70 -11.06 -6.95 -5.71
N LEU A 71 -10.95 -7.49 -4.49
CA LEU A 71 -11.00 -8.95 -4.27
C LEU A 71 -12.45 -9.41 -4.17
N LYS A 72 -12.78 -10.57 -4.72
CA LYS A 72 -14.05 -11.23 -4.41
C LYS A 72 -13.97 -11.85 -3.02
N LEU A 73 -15.08 -11.83 -2.28
CA LEU A 73 -15.17 -12.62 -1.07
C LEU A 73 -15.05 -14.12 -1.39
N ARG A 74 -14.45 -14.88 -0.48
CA ARG A 74 -14.51 -16.35 -0.50
C ARG A 74 -15.99 -16.78 -0.41
N PRO A 75 -16.37 -17.93 -1.00
CA PRO A 75 -17.72 -18.48 -0.86
C PRO A 75 -18.14 -18.70 0.61
N SER A 76 -17.17 -18.93 1.49
CA SER A 76 -17.35 -19.07 2.95
C SER A 76 -17.56 -17.74 3.70
N GLY A 77 -17.65 -16.61 2.98
CA GLY A 77 -18.04 -15.32 3.55
C GLY A 77 -16.88 -14.42 3.97
N ALA A 78 -17.24 -13.25 4.48
CA ALA A 78 -16.32 -12.16 4.81
C ALA A 78 -15.29 -12.52 5.89
N GLU A 79 -15.71 -13.19 6.95
CA GLU A 79 -14.82 -13.59 8.05
C GLU A 79 -13.66 -14.47 7.56
N THR A 80 -13.98 -15.53 6.80
CA THR A 80 -12.96 -16.40 6.21
C THR A 80 -12.06 -15.64 5.25
N SER A 81 -12.65 -14.76 4.45
CA SER A 81 -11.92 -13.91 3.50
C SER A 81 -10.88 -13.02 4.21
N MET A 82 -11.27 -12.37 5.30
CA MET A 82 -10.40 -11.49 6.07
C MET A 82 -9.32 -12.29 6.80
N ALA A 83 -9.65 -13.45 7.37
CA ALA A 83 -8.68 -14.33 7.99
C ALA A 83 -7.61 -14.84 7.00
N ASP A 84 -8.02 -15.27 5.81
CA ASP A 84 -7.10 -15.70 4.76
C ASP A 84 -6.23 -14.54 4.24
N LEU A 85 -6.83 -13.37 4.08
CA LEU A 85 -6.10 -12.17 3.68
C LEU A 85 -5.04 -11.78 4.70
N VAL A 86 -5.32 -11.88 6.01
CA VAL A 86 -4.31 -11.67 7.05
C VAL A 86 -3.15 -12.66 6.91
N LYS A 87 -3.40 -13.95 6.64
CA LYS A 87 -2.34 -14.93 6.40
C LYS A 87 -1.47 -14.56 5.20
N VAL A 88 -2.09 -14.14 4.09
CA VAL A 88 -1.40 -13.67 2.89
C VAL A 88 -0.50 -12.48 3.25
N LEU A 89 -1.03 -11.46 3.93
CA LEU A 89 -0.26 -10.27 4.31
C LEU A 89 0.90 -10.58 5.25
N GLN A 90 0.70 -11.49 6.22
CA GLN A 90 1.76 -11.89 7.16
C GLN A 90 2.88 -12.70 6.49
N ALA A 91 2.58 -13.42 5.41
CA ALA A 91 3.57 -14.15 4.63
C ALA A 91 4.40 -13.24 3.70
N MET A 92 3.96 -12.01 3.44
CA MET A 92 4.66 -11.08 2.54
C MET A 92 5.85 -10.39 3.23
N PRO A 93 7.06 -10.44 2.63
CA PRO A 93 8.22 -9.76 3.18
C PRO A 93 8.01 -8.24 3.32
N GLY A 94 8.29 -7.72 4.51
CA GLY A 94 8.20 -6.28 4.78
C GLY A 94 6.78 -5.76 4.97
N VAL A 95 5.76 -6.63 5.05
CA VAL A 95 4.39 -6.26 5.41
C VAL A 95 4.13 -6.57 6.87
N LYS A 96 3.52 -5.62 7.59
CA LYS A 96 3.11 -5.78 8.99
C LYS A 96 1.64 -5.40 9.12
N VAL A 97 0.79 -6.35 9.53
CA VAL A 97 -0.59 -6.06 9.92
C VAL A 97 -0.57 -5.28 11.23
N VAL A 98 -1.18 -4.09 11.23
CA VAL A 98 -1.23 -3.18 12.38
C VAL A 98 -2.59 -3.21 13.05
N GLU A 99 -3.65 -3.41 12.26
CA GLU A 99 -5.03 -3.48 12.75
C GLU A 99 -5.79 -4.52 11.95
N HIS A 100 -6.57 -5.34 12.65
CA HIS A 100 -7.44 -6.35 12.06
C HIS A 100 -8.77 -6.31 12.79
N LYS A 101 -9.82 -5.99 12.05
CA LYS A 101 -11.23 -5.97 12.44
C LYS A 101 -12.01 -6.91 11.52
N PRO A 102 -13.25 -7.29 11.89
CA PRO A 102 -14.07 -8.19 11.06
C PRO A 102 -14.27 -7.73 9.61
N ASP A 103 -14.28 -6.43 9.37
CA ASP A 103 -14.56 -5.81 8.07
C ASP A 103 -13.40 -4.96 7.54
N TYR A 104 -12.34 -4.77 8.31
CA TYR A 104 -11.25 -3.87 7.95
C TYR A 104 -9.87 -4.37 8.39
N ILE A 105 -8.89 -4.28 7.50
CA ILE A 105 -7.47 -4.53 7.80
C ILE A 105 -6.66 -3.30 7.43
N TYR A 106 -5.79 -2.89 8.34
CA TYR A 106 -4.72 -1.95 8.05
C TYR A 106 -3.36 -2.60 8.27
N ALA A 107 -2.51 -2.50 7.25
CA ALA A 107 -1.14 -2.97 7.24
C ALA A 107 -0.18 -1.88 6.79
N GLN A 108 1.09 -2.03 7.17
CA GLN A 108 2.19 -1.20 6.72
C GLN A 108 3.14 -2.06 5.90
N ALA A 109 3.48 -1.59 4.71
CA ALA A 109 4.50 -2.22 3.87
C ALA A 109 5.76 -1.36 3.84
N GLN A 110 6.93 -1.98 3.94
CA GLN A 110 8.21 -1.28 3.92
C GLN A 110 9.12 -1.78 2.81
N THR A 111 9.74 -0.84 2.08
CA THR A 111 10.80 -1.18 1.13
C THR A 111 12.03 -1.73 1.84
N ARG A 112 12.72 -2.71 1.24
CA ARG A 112 13.82 -3.44 1.88
C ARG A 112 14.99 -2.55 2.33
N TRP A 113 15.44 -1.67 1.44
CA TRP A 113 16.69 -0.91 1.63
C TRP A 113 16.47 0.44 2.32
N LEU A 114 15.49 1.22 1.87
CA LEU A 114 15.28 2.58 2.36
C LEU A 114 14.15 2.70 3.39
N LYS A 115 13.41 1.61 3.65
CA LYS A 115 12.31 1.55 4.63
C LYS A 115 11.22 2.61 4.41
N PHE A 116 11.05 3.09 3.17
CA PHE A 116 9.85 3.82 2.78
C PHE A 116 8.62 3.01 3.16
N THR A 117 7.70 3.65 3.87
CA THR A 117 6.50 3.00 4.40
C THR A 117 5.29 3.39 3.56
N ASP A 118 4.55 2.37 3.14
CA ASP A 118 3.27 2.48 2.47
C ASP A 118 2.17 2.01 3.42
N ASP A 119 1.03 2.70 3.39
CA ASP A 119 -0.17 2.35 4.12
C ASP A 119 -1.08 1.51 3.20
N VAL A 120 -1.38 0.28 3.65
CA VAL A 120 -2.19 -0.70 2.92
C VAL A 120 -3.48 -0.95 3.69
N GLU A 121 -4.62 -0.78 3.03
CA GLU A 121 -5.94 -0.88 3.63
C GLU A 121 -6.80 -1.86 2.84
N PHE A 122 -7.60 -2.63 3.56
CA PHE A 122 -8.58 -3.56 3.01
C PHE A 122 -9.90 -3.38 3.74
N TRP A 123 -11.00 -3.33 3.00
CA TRP A 123 -12.33 -3.17 3.58
C TRP A 123 -13.34 -4.07 2.89
N VAL A 124 -14.12 -4.82 3.67
CA VAL A 124 -15.27 -5.57 3.17
C VAL A 124 -16.36 -4.59 2.79
N ASN A 125 -16.60 -4.45 1.49
CA ASN A 125 -17.69 -3.66 0.95
C ASN A 125 -18.97 -4.51 0.88
N PRO A 126 -19.94 -4.31 1.79
CA PRO A 126 -21.14 -5.15 1.85
C PRO A 126 -22.06 -4.94 0.63
N ALA A 127 -22.05 -3.74 0.02
CA ALA A 127 -22.88 -3.45 -1.14
C ALA A 127 -22.37 -4.17 -2.40
N ALA A 128 -21.04 -4.24 -2.57
CA ALA A 128 -20.41 -4.87 -3.72
C ALA A 128 -20.08 -6.36 -3.51
N GLN A 129 -20.16 -6.87 -2.27
CA GLN A 129 -19.73 -8.23 -1.90
C GLN A 129 -18.26 -8.50 -2.30
N THR A 130 -17.41 -7.49 -2.10
CA THR A 130 -15.97 -7.52 -2.42
C THR A 130 -15.14 -6.99 -1.27
N ILE A 131 -13.82 -7.20 -1.31
CA ILE A 131 -12.86 -6.49 -0.46
C ILE A 131 -12.24 -5.37 -1.30
N ASP A 132 -12.58 -4.13 -0.98
CA ASP A 132 -11.92 -2.96 -1.53
C ASP A 132 -10.50 -2.85 -0.95
N MET A 133 -9.57 -2.38 -1.77
CA MET A 133 -8.15 -2.33 -1.43
C MET A 133 -7.57 -0.98 -1.75
N ARG A 134 -6.60 -0.56 -0.94
CA ARG A 134 -5.80 0.63 -1.19
C ARG A 134 -4.36 0.40 -0.72
N SER A 135 -3.40 0.93 -1.47
CA SER A 135 -1.99 0.96 -1.07
C SER A 135 -1.40 2.29 -1.50
N ALA A 136 -0.82 3.05 -0.56
CA ALA A 136 -0.30 4.38 -0.84
C ALA A 136 0.96 4.70 -0.03
N SER A 137 1.95 5.33 -0.67
CA SER A 137 3.18 5.74 -0.01
C SER A 137 2.99 6.98 0.86
N ARG A 138 3.65 7.01 2.02
CA ARG A 138 3.66 8.19 2.91
C ARG A 138 4.53 9.33 2.39
N LEU A 139 5.56 8.99 1.61
CA LEU A 139 6.54 9.91 1.04
C LEU A 139 6.79 9.59 -0.43
N GLY A 140 7.35 10.56 -1.14
CA GLY A 140 7.71 10.44 -2.56
C GLY A 140 6.55 10.82 -3.49
N LYS A 141 6.89 11.24 -4.71
CA LYS A 141 5.91 11.56 -5.76
C LYS A 141 5.61 10.37 -6.68
N GLU A 142 6.45 9.34 -6.63
CA GLU A 142 6.31 8.14 -7.43
C GLU A 142 6.82 6.96 -6.60
N ASP A 143 6.14 5.83 -6.73
CA ASP A 143 6.45 4.60 -6.03
C ASP A 143 7.06 3.52 -6.94
N PHE A 144 7.31 3.87 -8.21
CA PHE A 144 7.78 2.95 -9.26
C PHE A 144 6.94 1.67 -9.32
N ALA A 145 5.62 1.81 -9.23
CA ALA A 145 4.64 0.72 -9.21
C ALA A 145 4.72 -0.23 -8.01
N ALA A 146 5.45 0.12 -6.94
CA ALA A 146 5.52 -0.70 -5.74
C ALA A 146 4.14 -0.99 -5.13
N ASN A 147 3.24 0.00 -5.05
CA ASN A 147 1.90 -0.20 -4.50
C ASN A 147 1.04 -1.10 -5.41
N ARG A 148 1.13 -0.93 -6.73
CA ARG A 148 0.43 -1.79 -7.69
C ARG A 148 0.91 -3.23 -7.58
N ASN A 149 2.22 -3.44 -7.70
CA ASN A 149 2.83 -4.77 -7.67
C ASN A 149 2.51 -5.50 -6.36
N ARG A 150 2.45 -4.77 -5.24
CA ARG A 150 2.04 -5.32 -3.96
C ARG A 150 0.60 -5.80 -3.97
N LEU A 151 -0.34 -4.95 -4.38
CA LEU A 151 -1.75 -5.33 -4.38
C LEU A 151 -2.04 -6.45 -5.38
N GLU A 152 -1.37 -6.48 -6.54
CA GLU A 152 -1.47 -7.61 -7.47
C GLU A 152 -0.89 -8.90 -6.88
N ALA A 153 0.22 -8.83 -6.14
CA ALA A 153 0.76 -9.99 -5.42
C ALA A 153 -0.21 -10.49 -4.34
N VAL A 154 -0.85 -9.58 -3.60
CA VAL A 154 -1.92 -9.92 -2.65
C VAL A 154 -3.09 -10.60 -3.39
N ARG A 155 -3.55 -10.04 -4.51
CA ARG A 155 -4.62 -10.63 -5.33
C ARG A 155 -4.27 -12.03 -5.78
N ALA A 156 -3.07 -12.22 -6.33
CA ALA A 156 -2.62 -13.52 -6.81
C ALA A 156 -2.55 -14.55 -5.67
N ALA A 157 -1.97 -14.20 -4.52
CA ALA A 157 -1.85 -15.11 -3.38
C ALA A 157 -3.21 -15.41 -2.72
N TYR A 158 -4.10 -14.43 -2.63
CA TYR A 158 -5.43 -14.60 -2.06
C TYR A 158 -6.37 -15.41 -2.97
N GLN A 159 -6.22 -15.31 -4.30
CA GLN A 159 -7.06 -16.05 -5.25
C GLN A 159 -6.63 -17.51 -5.43
N GLN A 160 -5.44 -17.90 -4.95
CA GLN A 160 -5.06 -19.30 -4.93
C GLN A 160 -6.02 -20.10 -4.03
N PRO A 161 -6.35 -21.34 -4.44
CA PRO A 161 -7.22 -22.24 -3.68
C PRO A 161 -6.58 -22.67 -2.36
#